data_AF-A0A1R4LQL3-F1
#
_entry.id   AF-A0A1R4LQL3-F1
#
_cell.length_a   1.000
_cell.length_b   1.000
_cell.length_c   1.000
_cell.angle_alpha   90.00
_cell.angle_beta   90.00
_cell.angle_gamma   90.00
#
_symmetry.space_group_name_H-M   'P 1'
#
loop_
_entity.id
_entity.type
_entity.pdbx_description
1 polymer ?
#
loop_
_entity_poly.entity_id
_entity_poly.type
_entity_poly.pdbx_seq_one_letter_code
_entity_poly.pdbx_strand_id
1 'polypeptide(L)'
;MSDKAIELFIRMHLERAPELQRGRPILTGDVIIAVLGVIQHQHPLGCDLMMARWLNDSYAIQRVGQYLDDYVDECKTARPDILRQLSSIAFMIFLGRPTEDQIRKLASLWQKHSAQAKRSRRLVKQYETHIALLNSRLLTVTTDFRVWEINNEISRYEQLINSEESRLSLWASKQAQQSYQCPKCHGCGRTMRAVCSACSGAGSFMPSAGNAFKYLRTKGIHVSEKLWNSDLKPAFGGILSMLHQEHDETARLLRKRLEDEKAA
;
A
#
# COMPACT_ATOMS: atom_id res chain seq x y z
N MET A 1 5.49 12.54 -12.70
CA MET A 1 6.87 13.08 -12.73
C MET A 1 7.66 12.34 -11.67
N SER A 2 8.65 11.53 -12.07
CA SER A 2 9.52 10.81 -11.13
C SER A 2 10.47 11.84 -10.51
N ASP A 3 10.28 12.09 -9.22
CA ASP A 3 10.94 13.17 -8.50
C ASP A 3 12.33 12.71 -8.06
N LYS A 4 13.35 13.04 -8.86
CA LYS A 4 14.74 12.63 -8.64
C LYS A 4 15.27 13.01 -7.25
N ALA A 5 14.72 14.06 -6.64
CA ALA A 5 15.01 14.44 -5.25
C ALA A 5 14.46 13.43 -4.23
N ILE A 6 13.24 12.93 -4.43
CA ILE A 6 12.66 11.87 -3.60
C ILE A 6 13.43 10.56 -3.77
N GLU A 7 13.87 10.25 -4.99
CA GLU A 7 14.71 9.08 -5.26
C GLU A 7 16.06 9.16 -4.53
N LEU A 8 16.75 10.31 -4.59
CA LEU A 8 17.99 10.55 -3.85
C LEU A 8 17.78 10.48 -2.34
N PHE A 9 16.67 11.05 -1.84
CA PHE A 9 16.27 10.96 -0.44
C PHE A 9 16.07 9.52 0.02
N ILE A 10 15.33 8.71 -0.74
CA ILE A 10 15.12 7.29 -0.46
C ILE A 10 16.45 6.53 -0.47
N ARG A 11 17.30 6.76 -1.48
CA ARG A 11 18.61 6.08 -1.59
C ARG A 11 19.54 6.39 -0.43
N MET A 12 19.60 7.64 0.03
CA MET A 12 20.42 8.01 1.19
C MET A 12 20.03 7.27 2.47
N HIS A 13 18.74 6.94 2.64
CA HIS A 13 18.26 6.23 3.82
C HIS A 13 18.35 4.70 3.70
N LEU A 14 18.46 4.16 2.48
CA LEU A 14 18.49 2.71 2.21
C LEU A 14 19.89 2.16 1.86
N GLU A 15 20.83 2.98 1.40
CA GLU A 15 22.19 2.56 1.05
C GLU A 15 23.23 3.05 2.08
N ARG A 16 24.24 2.20 2.38
CA ARG A 16 25.52 2.70 2.90
C ARG A 16 26.14 3.54 1.79
N ALA A 17 26.31 4.84 2.05
CA ALA A 17 26.92 5.90 1.22
C ALA A 17 27.40 5.51 -0.19
N PRO A 18 26.96 6.20 -1.26
CA PRO A 18 27.42 5.90 -2.61
C PRO A 18 28.94 6.02 -2.73
N GLU A 19 29.57 4.98 -3.26
CA GLU A 19 31.01 4.97 -3.56
C GLU A 19 31.37 6.11 -4.52
N LEU A 20 32.45 6.83 -4.18
CA LEU A 20 32.96 8.00 -4.90
C LEU A 20 33.06 7.75 -6.42
N GLN A 21 32.17 8.35 -7.20
CA GLN A 21 32.43 8.58 -8.62
C GLN A 21 33.14 9.93 -8.76
N ARG A 22 34.39 9.96 -9.23
CA ARG A 22 35.11 11.23 -9.45
C ARG A 22 34.64 11.93 -10.73
N GLY A 23 34.52 13.26 -10.71
CA GLY A 23 34.52 14.10 -11.93
C GLY A 23 33.23 14.84 -12.31
N ARG A 24 32.17 14.81 -11.50
CA ARG A 24 31.00 15.70 -11.63
C ARG A 24 30.76 16.43 -10.29
N PRO A 25 30.14 17.63 -10.25
CA PRO A 25 29.66 18.20 -8.99
C PRO A 25 28.64 17.21 -8.42
N ILE A 26 29.07 16.50 -7.39
CA ILE A 26 28.30 15.45 -6.73
C ILE A 26 27.92 16.02 -5.39
N LEU A 27 26.61 16.16 -5.20
CA LEU A 27 26.03 16.38 -3.87
C LEU A 27 26.54 15.26 -2.96
N THR A 28 27.40 15.61 -2.01
CA THR A 28 27.87 14.67 -0.99
C THR A 28 26.73 14.38 -0.02
N GLY A 29 26.81 13.25 0.69
CA GLY A 29 25.82 12.90 1.72
C GLY A 29 25.64 14.01 2.76
N ASP A 30 26.75 14.65 3.16
CA ASP A 30 26.74 15.75 4.13
C ASP A 30 25.97 16.98 3.64
N VAL A 31 26.12 17.35 2.35
CA VAL A 31 25.37 18.47 1.75
C VAL A 31 23.88 18.14 1.72
N ILE A 32 23.52 16.91 1.35
CA ILE A 32 22.10 16.50 1.33
C ILE A 32 21.52 16.50 2.75
N ILE A 33 22.27 16.03 3.76
CA ILE A 33 21.86 16.07 5.17
C ILE A 33 21.69 17.51 5.66
N ALA A 34 22.63 18.40 5.32
CA ALA A 34 22.55 19.81 5.69
C ALA A 34 21.31 20.49 5.08
N VAL A 35 21.07 20.26 3.78
CA VAL A 35 19.87 20.78 3.09
C VAL A 35 18.59 20.23 3.74
N LEU A 36 18.53 18.93 4.04
CA LEU A 36 17.40 18.32 4.73
C LEU A 36 17.17 18.93 6.11
N GLY A 37 18.22 19.15 6.90
CA GLY A 37 18.11 19.77 8.21
C GLY A 37 17.52 21.19 8.15
N VAL A 38 17.94 21.99 7.16
CA VAL A 38 17.37 23.33 6.98
C VAL A 38 15.90 23.27 6.59
N ILE A 39 15.52 22.37 5.67
CA ILE A 39 14.12 22.23 5.24
C ILE A 39 13.26 21.68 6.37
N GLN A 40 13.76 20.73 7.16
CA GLN A 40 13.04 20.18 8.31
C GLN A 40 12.71 21.25 9.35
N HIS A 41 13.60 22.23 9.55
CA HIS A 41 13.32 23.36 10.44
C HIS A 41 12.28 24.33 9.84
N GLN A 42 12.23 24.49 8.51
CA GLN A 42 11.29 25.42 7.85
C GLN A 42 9.90 24.80 7.62
N HIS A 43 9.86 23.51 7.28
CA HIS A 43 8.68 22.74 6.91
C HIS A 43 8.67 21.38 7.61
N PRO A 44 8.49 21.37 8.95
CA PRO A 44 8.57 20.14 9.74
C PRO A 44 7.49 19.12 9.34
N LEU A 45 6.25 19.57 9.13
CA LEU A 45 5.14 18.70 8.73
C LEU A 45 5.39 18.04 7.38
N GLY A 46 5.75 18.82 6.36
CA GLY A 46 6.02 18.27 5.03
C GLY A 46 7.20 17.29 5.01
N CYS A 47 8.24 17.51 5.82
CA CYS A 47 9.33 16.54 6.00
C CYS A 47 8.86 15.25 6.65
N ASP A 48 8.04 15.35 7.71
CA ASP A 48 7.44 14.18 8.35
C ASP A 48 6.53 13.41 7.40
N LEU A 49 5.77 14.11 6.55
CA LEU A 49 4.95 13.49 5.50
C LEU A 49 5.79 12.76 4.47
N MET A 50 6.93 13.32 4.06
CA MET A 50 7.88 12.64 3.17
C MET A 50 8.47 11.38 3.82
N MET A 51 8.96 11.48 5.05
CA MET A 51 9.52 10.35 5.81
C MET A 51 8.46 9.25 6.01
N ALA A 52 7.25 9.62 6.41
CA ALA A 52 6.15 8.68 6.61
C ALA A 52 5.74 7.99 5.30
N ARG A 53 5.63 8.74 4.20
CA ARG A 53 5.18 8.20 2.90
C ARG A 53 6.22 7.33 2.21
N TRP A 54 7.48 7.76 2.22
CA TRP A 54 8.52 7.16 1.38
C TRP A 54 9.46 6.22 2.13
N LEU A 55 9.68 6.47 3.42
CA LEU A 55 10.55 5.64 4.27
C LEU A 55 9.77 4.78 5.24
N ASN A 56 8.44 4.97 5.33
CA ASN A 56 7.60 4.27 6.29
C ASN A 56 8.07 4.50 7.75
N ASP A 57 8.59 5.70 8.03
CA ASP A 57 9.15 6.06 9.33
C ASP A 57 8.04 6.15 10.41
N SER A 58 8.14 5.29 11.43
CA SER A 58 7.15 5.19 12.51
C SER A 58 7.06 6.46 13.37
N TYR A 59 8.18 7.14 13.60
CA TYR A 59 8.19 8.37 14.41
C TYR A 59 7.58 9.54 13.64
N ALA A 60 7.87 9.64 12.34
CA ALA A 60 7.24 10.63 11.47
C ALA A 60 5.72 10.39 11.37
N ILE A 61 5.29 9.13 11.25
CA ILE A 61 3.85 8.77 11.30
C ILE A 61 3.20 9.25 12.61
N GLN A 62 3.88 9.06 13.75
CA GLN A 62 3.36 9.49 15.05
C GLN A 62 3.27 11.02 15.15
N ARG A 63 4.30 11.75 14.71
CA ARG A 63 4.30 13.23 14.74
C ARG A 63 3.22 13.83 13.86
N VAL A 64 3.01 13.29 12.65
CA VAL A 64 1.89 13.71 11.79
C VAL A 64 0.55 13.39 12.44
N GLY A 65 0.42 12.23 13.09
CA GLY A 65 -0.76 11.87 13.85
C GLY A 65 -1.11 12.90 14.93
N GLN A 66 -0.12 13.28 15.75
CA GLN A 66 -0.30 14.31 16.78
C GLN A 66 -0.68 15.67 16.17
N TYR A 67 0.01 16.10 15.10
CA TYR A 67 -0.32 17.34 14.40
C TYR A 67 -1.78 17.35 13.91
N LEU A 68 -2.26 16.22 13.37
CA LEU A 68 -3.63 16.10 12.92
C LEU A 68 -4.64 16.13 14.08
N ASP A 69 -4.29 15.58 15.25
CA ASP A 69 -5.13 15.68 16.43
C ASP A 69 -5.27 17.12 16.91
N ASP A 70 -4.15 17.85 16.98
CA ASP A 70 -4.11 19.27 17.37
C ASP A 70 -4.90 20.11 16.36
N TYR A 71 -4.72 19.86 15.05
CA TYR A 71 -5.46 20.52 13.97
C TYR A 71 -6.98 20.30 14.08
N VAL A 72 -7.41 19.08 14.47
CA VAL A 72 -8.83 18.78 14.67
C VAL A 72 -9.40 19.53 15.86
N ASP A 73 -8.63 19.73 16.92
CA ASP A 73 -9.07 20.48 18.10
C ASP A 73 -9.21 21.98 17.81
N GLU A 74 -8.41 22.52 16.89
CA GLU A 74 -8.56 23.88 16.37
C GLU A 74 -9.77 24.03 15.41
N CYS A 75 -10.19 22.94 14.78
CA CYS A 75 -11.35 22.94 13.90
C CYS A 75 -12.65 23.07 14.70
N LYS A 76 -13.39 24.16 14.46
CA LYS A 76 -14.71 24.42 15.06
C LYS A 76 -15.83 23.57 14.45
N THR A 77 -15.65 22.25 14.35
CA THR A 77 -16.67 21.35 13.78
C THR A 77 -17.68 20.92 14.84
N ALA A 78 -18.87 20.49 14.41
CA ALA A 78 -19.88 19.98 15.34
C ALA A 78 -19.52 18.61 15.95
N ARG A 79 -18.59 17.85 15.35
CA ARG A 79 -18.24 16.47 15.72
C ARG A 79 -16.73 16.22 15.59
N PRO A 80 -15.90 16.77 16.49
CA PRO A 80 -14.44 16.61 16.46
C PRO A 80 -14.02 15.14 16.64
N ASP A 81 -14.81 14.34 17.35
CA ASP A 81 -14.61 12.90 17.52
C ASP A 81 -14.64 12.13 16.19
N ILE A 82 -15.58 12.49 15.30
CA ILE A 82 -15.68 11.90 13.96
C ILE A 82 -14.59 12.45 13.06
N LEU A 83 -14.32 13.76 13.15
CA LEU A 83 -13.28 14.39 12.34
C LEU A 83 -11.90 13.79 12.62
N ARG A 84 -11.58 13.45 13.87
CA ARG A 84 -10.33 12.76 14.24
C ARG A 84 -10.17 11.38 13.57
N GLN A 85 -11.26 10.64 13.44
CA GLN A 85 -11.22 9.37 12.69
C GLN A 85 -11.06 9.63 11.19
N LEU A 86 -11.72 10.66 10.67
CA LEU A 86 -11.59 11.06 9.27
C LEU A 86 -10.19 11.59 8.93
N SER A 87 -9.53 12.31 9.84
CA SER A 87 -8.16 12.79 9.67
C SER A 87 -7.19 11.61 9.57
N SER A 88 -7.36 10.60 10.42
CA SER A 88 -6.61 9.34 10.36
C SER A 88 -6.81 8.62 9.01
N ILE A 89 -8.05 8.58 8.51
CA ILE A 89 -8.34 7.99 7.17
C ILE A 89 -7.70 8.82 6.06
N ALA A 90 -7.78 10.16 6.13
CA ALA A 90 -7.15 11.05 5.17
C ALA A 90 -5.63 10.83 5.13
N PHE A 91 -5.00 10.67 6.30
CA PHE A 91 -3.59 10.37 6.38
C PHE A 91 -3.24 9.00 5.79
N MET A 92 -4.04 7.97 6.07
CA MET A 92 -3.86 6.65 5.44
C MET A 92 -4.00 6.71 3.91
N ILE A 93 -4.96 7.49 3.39
CA ILE A 93 -5.10 7.75 1.95
C ILE A 93 -3.86 8.43 1.40
N PHE A 94 -3.38 9.47 2.08
CA PHE A 94 -2.16 10.17 1.72
C PHE A 94 -0.98 9.18 1.67
N LEU A 95 -0.74 8.38 2.69
CA LEU A 95 0.31 7.35 2.71
C LEU A 95 0.14 6.28 1.64
N GLY A 96 -1.00 6.25 0.94
CA GLY A 96 -1.27 5.27 -0.08
C GLY A 96 -1.58 3.89 0.50
N ARG A 97 -2.10 3.85 1.72
CA ARG A 97 -2.52 2.62 2.40
C ARG A 97 -4.01 2.38 2.17
N PRO A 98 -4.41 1.18 1.73
CA PRO A 98 -5.82 0.87 1.49
C PRO A 98 -6.59 0.68 2.79
N THR A 99 -7.91 0.92 2.75
CA THR A 99 -8.82 0.64 3.87
C THR A 99 -9.08 -0.86 4.03
N GLU A 100 -9.61 -1.30 5.17
CA GLU A 100 -9.93 -2.71 5.44
C GLU A 100 -10.80 -3.36 4.33
N ASP A 101 -11.82 -2.64 3.86
CA ASP A 101 -12.70 -3.11 2.77
C ASP A 101 -11.95 -3.29 1.44
N GLN A 102 -11.01 -2.38 1.16
CA GLN A 102 -10.19 -2.45 -0.04
C GLN A 102 -9.15 -3.56 0.06
N ILE A 103 -8.56 -3.77 1.24
CA ILE A 103 -7.61 -4.87 1.48
C ILE A 103 -8.26 -6.20 1.12
N ARG A 104 -9.52 -6.44 1.53
CA ARG A 104 -10.25 -7.66 1.17
C ARG A 104 -10.40 -7.83 -0.35
N LYS A 105 -10.81 -6.78 -1.05
CA LYS A 105 -10.96 -6.79 -2.51
C LYS A 105 -9.61 -6.99 -3.22
N LEU A 106 -8.59 -6.26 -2.79
CA LEU A 106 -7.23 -6.32 -3.33
C LEU A 106 -6.62 -7.70 -3.11
N ALA A 107 -6.76 -8.29 -1.93
CA ALA A 107 -6.26 -9.63 -1.62
C ALA A 107 -6.87 -10.67 -2.57
N SER A 108 -8.17 -10.62 -2.81
CA SER A 108 -8.83 -11.50 -3.80
C SER A 108 -8.26 -11.29 -5.22
N LEU A 109 -8.00 -10.04 -5.61
CA LEU A 109 -7.40 -9.74 -6.92
C LEU A 109 -5.94 -10.20 -7.02
N TRP A 110 -5.16 -10.09 -5.95
CA TRP A 110 -3.79 -10.60 -5.87
C TRP A 110 -3.75 -12.12 -6.00
N GLN A 111 -4.66 -12.84 -5.33
CA GLN A 111 -4.84 -14.29 -5.48
C GLN A 111 -5.30 -14.69 -6.89
N LYS A 112 -5.93 -13.79 -7.66
CA LYS A 112 -6.41 -14.09 -9.02
C LYS A 112 -5.40 -13.74 -10.10
N HIS A 113 -4.79 -12.56 -10.05
CA HIS A 113 -4.11 -11.99 -11.22
C HIS A 113 -2.59 -11.95 -11.13
N SER A 114 -2.02 -12.11 -9.94
CA SER A 114 -0.57 -12.00 -9.75
C SER A 114 0.22 -13.16 -10.40
N ALA A 115 1.51 -12.92 -10.64
CA ALA A 115 2.42 -13.96 -11.12
C ALA A 115 2.53 -15.13 -10.10
N GLN A 116 2.60 -14.80 -8.80
CA GLN A 116 2.63 -15.79 -7.74
C GLN A 116 1.36 -16.65 -7.74
N ALA A 117 0.18 -16.05 -7.85
CA ALA A 117 -1.07 -16.78 -7.98
C ALA A 117 -1.11 -17.71 -9.20
N LYS A 118 -0.58 -17.27 -10.35
CA LYS A 118 -0.48 -18.12 -11.54
C LYS A 118 0.43 -19.32 -11.30
N ARG A 119 1.55 -19.13 -10.58
CA ARG A 119 2.47 -20.22 -10.21
C ARG A 119 1.80 -21.19 -9.24
N SER A 120 1.17 -20.70 -8.18
CA SER A 120 0.45 -21.50 -7.19
C SER A 120 -0.64 -22.36 -7.84
N ARG A 121 -1.47 -21.79 -8.73
CA ARG A 121 -2.49 -22.57 -9.45
C ARG A 121 -1.92 -23.68 -10.32
N ARG A 122 -0.74 -23.50 -10.91
CA ARG A 122 -0.09 -24.56 -11.70
C ARG A 122 0.37 -25.71 -10.79
N LEU A 123 0.93 -25.40 -9.63
CA LEU A 123 1.34 -26.39 -8.63
C LEU A 123 0.14 -27.16 -8.08
N VAL A 124 -0.92 -26.45 -7.66
CA VAL A 124 -2.16 -27.08 -7.18
C VAL A 124 -2.74 -28.01 -8.24
N LYS A 125 -2.83 -27.57 -9.50
CA LYS A 125 -3.32 -28.41 -10.61
C LYS A 125 -2.46 -29.66 -10.83
N GLN A 126 -1.14 -29.57 -10.65
CA GLN A 126 -0.24 -30.73 -10.72
C GLN A 126 -0.57 -31.73 -9.60
N TYR A 127 -0.72 -31.26 -8.37
CA TYR A 127 -1.09 -32.12 -7.23
C TYR A 127 -2.47 -32.77 -7.42
N GLU A 128 -3.47 -32.01 -7.88
CA GLU A 128 -4.79 -32.55 -8.22
C GLU A 128 -4.72 -33.66 -9.29
N THR A 129 -3.86 -33.50 -10.29
CA THR A 129 -3.64 -34.52 -11.32
C THR A 129 -3.02 -35.78 -10.74
N HIS A 130 -2.07 -35.66 -9.80
CA HIS A 130 -1.49 -36.79 -9.09
C HIS A 130 -2.54 -37.50 -8.22
N ILE A 131 -3.37 -36.74 -7.49
CA ILE A 131 -4.48 -37.30 -6.70
C ILE A 131 -5.44 -38.07 -7.61
N ALA A 132 -5.83 -37.51 -8.77
CA ALA A 132 -6.72 -38.18 -9.71
C ALA A 132 -6.13 -39.51 -10.24
N LEU A 133 -4.82 -39.55 -10.52
CA LEU A 133 -4.12 -40.76 -10.93
C LEU A 133 -4.11 -41.81 -9.81
N LEU A 134 -3.83 -41.39 -8.57
CA LEU A 134 -3.82 -42.26 -7.40
C LEU A 134 -5.21 -42.82 -7.09
N ASN A 135 -6.25 -41.98 -7.17
CA ASN A 135 -7.65 -42.41 -7.05
C ASN A 135 -8.04 -43.42 -8.12
N SER A 136 -7.55 -43.24 -9.36
CA SER A 136 -7.78 -44.22 -10.43
C SER A 136 -7.08 -45.56 -10.14
N ARG A 137 -5.87 -45.53 -9.54
CA ARG A 137 -5.14 -46.74 -9.14
C ARG A 137 -5.85 -47.49 -8.02
N LEU A 138 -6.46 -46.80 -7.05
CA LEU A 138 -7.23 -47.42 -5.96
C LEU A 138 -8.31 -48.38 -6.47
N LEU A 139 -8.89 -48.13 -7.64
CA LEU A 139 -9.92 -48.99 -8.25
C LEU A 139 -9.40 -50.38 -8.67
N THR A 140 -8.08 -50.53 -8.81
CA THR A 140 -7.44 -51.75 -9.35
C THR A 140 -6.60 -52.51 -8.33
N VAL A 141 -6.37 -51.91 -7.16
CA VAL A 141 -5.51 -52.48 -6.11
C VAL A 141 -6.33 -53.37 -5.18
N THR A 142 -5.80 -54.55 -4.88
CA THR A 142 -6.49 -55.57 -4.06
C THR A 142 -5.87 -55.78 -2.69
N THR A 143 -4.67 -55.23 -2.42
CA THR A 143 -3.97 -55.41 -1.14
C THR A 143 -4.12 -54.20 -0.24
N ASP A 144 -4.48 -54.46 1.02
CA ASP A 144 -4.69 -53.41 2.05
C ASP A 144 -3.46 -52.52 2.23
N PHE A 145 -2.25 -53.09 2.16
CA PHE A 145 -1.01 -52.33 2.25
C PHE A 145 -0.87 -51.28 1.14
N ARG A 146 -1.20 -51.63 -0.11
CA ARG A 146 -1.11 -50.70 -1.24
C ARG A 146 -2.22 -49.66 -1.21
N VAL A 147 -3.41 -50.03 -0.74
CA VAL A 147 -4.50 -49.08 -0.47
C VAL A 147 -4.05 -48.04 0.57
N TRP A 148 -3.45 -48.48 1.67
CA TRP A 148 -2.91 -47.60 2.71
C TRP A 148 -1.82 -46.66 2.18
N GLU A 149 -0.86 -47.18 1.42
CA GLU A 149 0.22 -46.39 0.82
C GLU A 149 -0.31 -45.30 -0.11
N ILE A 150 -1.26 -45.66 -1.00
CA ILE A 150 -1.88 -44.70 -1.92
C ILE A 150 -2.67 -43.64 -1.16
N ASN A 151 -3.46 -44.02 -0.15
CA ASN A 151 -4.22 -43.06 0.66
C ASN A 151 -3.29 -42.08 1.40
N ASN A 152 -2.18 -42.54 1.95
CA ASN A 152 -1.18 -41.65 2.55
C ASN A 152 -0.58 -40.68 1.54
N GLU A 153 -0.32 -41.13 0.33
CA GLU A 153 0.21 -40.26 -0.71
C GLU A 153 -0.82 -39.22 -1.18
N ILE A 154 -2.10 -39.60 -1.29
CA ILE A 154 -3.22 -38.66 -1.52
C ILE A 154 -3.27 -37.62 -0.40
N SER A 155 -3.29 -38.04 0.87
CA SER A 155 -3.31 -37.13 2.02
C SER A 155 -2.11 -36.19 2.03
N ARG A 156 -0.93 -36.66 1.60
CA ARG A 156 0.24 -35.79 1.44
C ARG A 156 0.01 -34.71 0.38
N TYR A 157 -0.54 -35.04 -0.79
CA TYR A 157 -0.84 -34.05 -1.82
C TYR A 157 -1.92 -33.06 -1.38
N GLU A 158 -2.95 -33.52 -0.65
CA GLU A 158 -3.98 -32.64 -0.07
C GLU A 158 -3.38 -31.64 0.93
N GLN A 159 -2.46 -32.10 1.80
CA GLN A 159 -1.73 -31.21 2.70
C GLN A 159 -0.89 -30.17 1.93
N LEU A 160 -0.23 -30.58 0.85
CA LEU A 160 0.53 -29.66 0.00
C LEU A 160 -0.36 -28.60 -0.65
N ILE A 161 -1.54 -28.98 -1.15
CA ILE A 161 -2.53 -28.03 -1.70
C ILE A 161 -2.94 -27.02 -0.62
N ASN A 162 -3.39 -27.50 0.53
CA ASN A 162 -3.84 -26.65 1.64
C ASN A 162 -2.73 -25.67 2.10
N SER A 163 -1.49 -26.14 2.17
CA SER A 163 -0.34 -25.32 2.55
C SER A 163 -0.07 -24.21 1.51
N GLU A 164 -0.18 -24.52 0.22
CA GLU A 164 0.08 -23.58 -0.86
C GLU A 164 -1.02 -22.52 -0.97
N GLU A 165 -2.29 -22.92 -0.80
CA GLU A 165 -3.41 -21.99 -0.75
C GLU A 165 -3.34 -21.04 0.46
N SER A 166 -2.99 -21.58 1.63
CA SER A 166 -2.79 -20.78 2.85
C SER A 166 -1.65 -19.78 2.68
N ARG A 167 -0.53 -20.23 2.10
CA ARG A 167 0.63 -19.38 1.80
C ARG A 167 0.29 -18.27 0.81
N LEU A 168 -0.45 -18.60 -0.25
CA LEU A 168 -0.91 -17.61 -1.23
C LEU A 168 -1.87 -16.60 -0.60
N SER A 169 -2.78 -17.05 0.26
CA SER A 169 -3.73 -16.19 0.97
C SER A 169 -3.03 -15.19 1.88
N LEU A 170 -2.09 -15.68 2.70
CA LEU A 170 -1.30 -14.83 3.60
C LEU A 170 -0.47 -13.80 2.81
N TRP A 171 0.21 -14.25 1.76
CA TRP A 171 0.99 -13.37 0.90
C TRP A 171 0.12 -12.31 0.23
N ALA A 172 -1.03 -12.69 -0.33
CA ALA A 172 -1.93 -11.76 -1.01
C ALA A 172 -2.51 -10.71 -0.06
N SER A 173 -2.82 -11.09 1.18
CA SER A 173 -3.25 -10.16 2.23
C SER A 173 -2.15 -9.16 2.58
N LYS A 174 -0.89 -9.61 2.71
CA LYS A 174 0.26 -8.71 2.94
C LYS A 174 0.47 -7.74 1.77
N GLN A 175 0.42 -8.23 0.53
CA GLN A 175 0.54 -7.36 -0.65
C GLN A 175 -0.61 -6.36 -0.77
N ALA A 176 -1.82 -6.78 -0.42
CA ALA A 176 -3.00 -5.92 -0.41
C ALA A 176 -2.92 -4.78 0.62
N GLN A 177 -2.12 -4.90 1.68
CA GLN A 177 -1.90 -3.83 2.66
C GLN A 177 -0.90 -2.77 2.20
N GLN A 178 -0.01 -3.13 1.26
CA GLN A 178 1.11 -2.28 0.85
C GLN A 178 0.74 -1.28 -0.25
N SER A 179 -0.26 -1.60 -1.08
CA SER A 179 -0.60 -0.76 -2.24
C SER A 179 -2.05 -0.92 -2.67
N TYR A 180 -2.65 0.19 -3.08
CA TYR A 180 -3.96 0.22 -3.74
C TYR A 180 -3.86 0.00 -5.27
N GLN A 181 -2.67 -0.28 -5.82
CA GLN A 181 -2.52 -0.54 -7.25
C GLN A 181 -3.23 -1.83 -7.66
N CYS A 182 -3.84 -1.81 -8.85
CA CYS A 182 -4.51 -2.99 -9.37
C CYS A 182 -3.48 -4.06 -9.80
N PRO A 183 -3.49 -5.28 -9.22
CA PRO A 183 -2.51 -6.31 -9.54
C PRO A 183 -2.67 -6.90 -10.95
N LYS A 184 -3.82 -6.65 -11.61
CA LYS A 184 -4.07 -7.13 -12.98
C LYS A 184 -3.42 -6.26 -14.05
N CYS A 185 -3.37 -4.95 -13.82
CA CYS A 185 -2.84 -3.98 -14.79
C CYS A 185 -1.63 -3.20 -14.26
N HIS A 186 -1.13 -3.55 -13.07
CA HIS A 186 0.03 -2.93 -12.43
C HIS A 186 -0.07 -1.40 -12.35
N GLY A 187 -1.26 -0.86 -12.07
CA GLY A 187 -1.46 0.59 -11.99
C GLY A 187 -1.85 1.28 -13.30
N CYS A 188 -1.72 0.65 -14.46
CA CYS A 188 -1.89 1.32 -15.76
C CYS A 188 -3.35 1.53 -16.18
N GLY A 189 -4.31 0.87 -15.53
CA GLY A 189 -5.74 0.94 -15.89
C GLY A 189 -6.11 0.21 -17.18
N ARG A 190 -5.13 -0.22 -17.97
CA ARG A 190 -5.31 -0.94 -19.22
C ARG A 190 -4.52 -2.24 -19.23
N THR A 191 -5.02 -3.18 -20.03
CA THR A 191 -4.29 -4.38 -20.45
C THR A 191 -4.02 -4.26 -21.94
N MET A 192 -3.17 -5.12 -22.53
CA MET A 192 -2.75 -5.00 -23.94
C MET A 192 -3.90 -4.81 -24.95
N ARG A 193 -5.13 -5.26 -24.64
CA ARG A 193 -6.26 -5.26 -25.60
C ARG A 193 -7.49 -4.48 -25.14
N ALA A 194 -7.54 -4.02 -23.88
CA ALA A 194 -8.77 -3.42 -23.33
C ALA A 194 -8.52 -2.67 -22.03
N VAL A 195 -9.54 -1.88 -21.65
CA VAL A 195 -9.70 -1.35 -20.30
C VAL A 195 -9.67 -2.50 -19.29
N CYS A 196 -8.92 -2.33 -18.20
CA CYS A 196 -8.77 -3.37 -17.20
C CYS A 196 -10.12 -3.64 -16.50
N SER A 197 -10.67 -4.84 -16.68
CA SER A 197 -11.97 -5.20 -16.07
C SER A 197 -11.97 -5.29 -14.55
N ALA A 198 -10.80 -5.37 -13.90
CA ALA A 198 -10.72 -5.47 -12.44
C ALA A 198 -10.87 -4.11 -11.75
N CYS A 199 -10.29 -3.05 -12.34
CA CYS A 199 -10.34 -1.68 -11.82
C CYS A 199 -11.14 -0.72 -12.71
N SER A 200 -11.82 -1.23 -13.73
CA SER A 200 -12.61 -0.46 -14.69
C SER A 200 -11.89 0.74 -15.30
N GLY A 201 -10.58 0.61 -15.56
CA GLY A 201 -9.78 1.69 -16.14
C GLY A 201 -9.06 2.60 -15.14
N ALA A 202 -9.41 2.56 -13.85
CA ALA A 202 -8.82 3.46 -12.85
C ALA A 202 -7.33 3.16 -12.56
N GLY A 203 -6.88 1.93 -12.83
CA GLY A 203 -5.52 1.48 -12.52
C GLY A 203 -5.26 1.20 -11.04
N SER A 204 -6.04 1.82 -10.16
CA SER A 204 -5.85 1.78 -8.73
C SER A 204 -7.22 1.76 -8.01
N PHE A 205 -7.21 1.37 -6.73
CA PHE A 205 -8.37 1.38 -5.84
C PHE A 205 -8.19 2.46 -4.78
N MET A 206 -7.87 3.68 -5.19
CA MET A 206 -7.65 4.80 -4.27
C MET A 206 -8.91 5.07 -3.43
N PRO A 207 -8.80 5.22 -2.10
CA PRO A 207 -9.97 5.52 -1.28
C PRO A 207 -10.52 6.92 -1.59
N SER A 208 -11.83 7.02 -1.75
CA SER A 208 -12.54 8.28 -1.96
C SER A 208 -13.22 8.76 -0.67
N ALA A 209 -13.69 10.01 -0.64
CA ALA A 209 -14.54 10.50 0.45
C ALA A 209 -15.78 9.61 0.66
N GLY A 210 -16.35 9.06 -0.42
CA GLY A 210 -17.46 8.10 -0.31
C GLY A 210 -17.05 6.80 0.39
N ASN A 211 -15.81 6.36 0.22
CA ASN A 211 -15.28 5.18 0.93
C ASN A 211 -15.07 5.51 2.42
N ALA A 212 -14.61 6.72 2.76
CA ALA A 212 -14.51 7.18 4.15
C ALA A 212 -15.89 7.21 4.83
N PHE A 213 -16.92 7.71 4.13
CA PHE A 213 -18.29 7.70 4.64
C PHE A 213 -18.85 6.29 4.88
N LYS A 214 -18.59 5.36 3.95
CA LYS A 214 -18.96 3.94 4.13
C LYS A 214 -18.21 3.30 5.30
N TYR A 215 -16.92 3.60 5.45
CA TYR A 215 -16.10 3.08 6.54
C TYR A 215 -16.65 3.48 7.91
N LEU A 216 -17.10 4.74 8.09
CA LEU A 216 -17.76 5.18 9.33
C LEU A 216 -18.97 4.30 9.66
N ARG A 217 -19.81 3.99 8.65
CA ARG A 217 -20.98 3.10 8.85
C ARG A 217 -20.57 1.69 9.27
N THR A 218 -19.53 1.12 8.65
CA THR A 218 -19.00 -0.21 9.00
C THR A 218 -18.47 -0.27 10.43
N LYS A 219 -17.95 0.85 10.96
CA LYS A 219 -17.53 0.97 12.37
C LYS A 219 -18.67 1.34 13.33
N GLY A 220 -19.93 1.35 12.87
CA GLY A 220 -21.11 1.64 13.69
C GLY A 220 -21.39 3.13 13.90
N ILE A 221 -20.66 4.03 13.23
CA ILE A 221 -20.86 5.47 13.37
C ILE A 221 -21.88 5.92 12.33
N HIS A 222 -23.04 6.39 12.80
CA HIS A 222 -24.12 6.86 11.95
C HIS A 222 -24.07 8.38 11.82
N VAL A 223 -23.77 8.83 10.60
CA VAL A 223 -23.70 10.25 10.23
C VAL A 223 -24.79 10.52 9.20
N SER A 224 -25.60 11.55 9.44
CA SER A 224 -26.62 11.98 8.48
C SER A 224 -25.97 12.53 7.22
N GLU A 225 -26.61 12.33 6.06
CA GLU A 225 -26.07 12.86 4.80
C GLU A 225 -25.97 14.38 4.79
N LYS A 226 -26.86 15.06 5.52
CA LYS A 226 -26.80 16.53 5.70
C LYS A 226 -25.50 16.93 6.41
N LEU A 227 -25.21 16.36 7.58
CA LEU A 227 -23.99 16.66 8.35
C LEU A 227 -22.73 16.26 7.58
N TRP A 228 -22.77 15.11 6.90
CA TRP A 228 -21.66 14.66 6.06
C TRP A 228 -21.33 15.68 4.96
N ASN A 229 -22.33 16.10 4.18
CA ASN A 229 -22.09 16.98 3.04
C ASN A 229 -21.79 18.44 3.45
N SER A 230 -22.34 18.92 4.57
CA SER A 230 -22.18 20.32 4.99
C SER A 230 -20.89 20.59 5.77
N ASP A 231 -20.43 19.65 6.58
CA ASP A 231 -19.35 19.89 7.56
C ASP A 231 -18.18 18.90 7.36
N LEU A 232 -18.45 17.60 7.51
CA LEU A 232 -17.39 16.59 7.58
C LEU A 232 -16.68 16.32 6.25
N LYS A 233 -17.40 16.29 5.12
CA LYS A 233 -16.81 16.04 3.80
C LYS A 233 -15.89 17.19 3.36
N PRO A 234 -16.28 18.47 3.47
CA PRO A 234 -15.37 19.60 3.27
C PRO A 234 -14.13 19.54 4.17
N ALA A 235 -14.32 19.29 5.48
CA ALA A 235 -13.19 19.22 6.42
C ALA A 235 -12.23 18.08 6.08
N PHE A 236 -12.75 16.89 5.77
CA PHE A 236 -11.95 15.75 5.28
C PHE A 236 -11.18 16.08 4.00
N GLY A 237 -11.83 16.74 3.04
CA GLY A 237 -11.19 17.19 1.80
C GLY A 237 -10.09 18.23 2.06
N GLY A 238 -10.33 19.16 2.98
CA GLY A 238 -9.36 20.17 3.42
C GLY A 238 -8.11 19.54 4.03
N ILE A 239 -8.29 18.59 4.95
CA ILE A 239 -7.17 17.85 5.56
C ILE A 239 -6.36 17.13 4.48
N LEU A 240 -7.02 16.36 3.60
CA LEU A 240 -6.32 15.63 2.54
C LEU A 240 -5.57 16.58 1.59
N SER A 241 -6.17 17.71 1.24
CA SER A 241 -5.53 18.75 0.42
C SER A 241 -4.31 19.33 1.10
N MET A 242 -4.40 19.67 2.39
CA MET A 242 -3.29 20.19 3.19
C MET A 242 -2.12 19.20 3.20
N LEU A 243 -2.37 17.91 3.46
CA LEU A 243 -1.33 16.89 3.47
C LEU A 243 -0.58 16.80 2.13
N HIS A 244 -1.31 16.87 1.01
CA HIS A 244 -0.69 16.86 -0.31
C HIS A 244 0.10 18.15 -0.59
N GLN A 245 -0.44 19.31 -0.24
CA GLN A 245 0.21 20.60 -0.45
C GLN A 245 1.51 20.71 0.36
N GLU A 246 1.49 20.37 1.64
CA GLU A 246 2.67 20.41 2.52
C GLU A 246 3.78 19.47 2.05
N HIS A 247 3.39 18.26 1.61
CA HIS A 247 4.32 17.30 1.02
C HIS A 247 4.94 17.83 -0.28
N ASP A 248 4.12 18.29 -1.22
CA ASP A 248 4.57 18.68 -2.55
C ASP A 248 5.41 19.97 -2.50
N GLU A 249 5.06 20.91 -1.63
CA GLU A 249 5.83 22.13 -1.40
C GLU A 249 7.19 21.81 -0.78
N THR A 250 7.24 20.94 0.22
CA THR A 250 8.50 20.49 0.81
C THR A 250 9.39 19.78 -0.20
N ALA A 251 8.82 18.88 -1.01
CA ALA A 251 9.54 18.19 -2.07
C ALA A 251 10.09 19.17 -3.13
N ARG A 252 9.33 20.21 -3.48
CA ARG A 252 9.75 21.29 -4.39
C ARG A 252 10.91 22.10 -3.81
N LEU A 253 10.83 22.48 -2.53
CA LEU A 253 11.90 23.21 -1.85
C LEU A 253 13.17 22.38 -1.72
N LEU A 254 13.04 21.09 -1.41
CA LEU A 254 14.16 20.15 -1.40
C LEU A 254 14.83 20.08 -2.77
N ARG A 255 14.05 19.90 -3.83
CA ARG A 255 14.60 19.87 -5.19
C ARG A 255 15.35 21.16 -5.51
N LYS A 256 14.72 22.32 -5.26
CA LYS A 256 15.32 23.62 -5.56
C LYS A 256 16.65 23.81 -4.84
N ARG A 257 16.70 23.55 -3.53
CA ARG A 257 17.95 23.70 -2.75
C ARG A 257 19.05 22.73 -3.20
N LEU A 258 18.70 21.48 -3.51
CA LEU A 258 19.68 20.52 -4.04
C LEU A 258 20.20 20.93 -5.43
N GLU A 259 19.36 21.57 -6.26
CA GLU A 259 19.79 22.13 -7.54
C GLU A 259 20.71 23.35 -7.35
N ASP A 260 20.38 24.24 -6.41
CA ASP A 260 21.20 25.41 -6.06
C ASP A 260 22.59 24.97 -5.55
N GLU A 261 22.66 24.00 -4.63
CA GLU A 261 23.92 23.44 -4.11
C GLU A 261 24.74 22.69 -5.17
N LYS A 262 24.10 22.17 -6.21
CA LYS A 262 24.79 21.51 -7.32
C LYS A 262 25.37 22.51 -8.32
N ALA A 263 24.79 23.71 -8.38
CA ALA A 263 25.22 24.80 -9.25
C ALA A 263 26.28 25.72 -8.61
N ALA A 264 26.41 25.67 -7.28
CA ALA A 264 27.46 26.32 -6.50
C ALA A 264 28.82 25.58 -6.62
#